data_AF-A0A0S9KQ41-F1
#
_entry.id   AF-A0A0S9KQ41-F1
#
_cell.length_a   1.000
_cell.length_b   1.000
_cell.length_c   1.000
_cell.angle_alpha   90.00
_cell.angle_beta   90.00
_cell.angle_gamma   90.00
#
_symmetry.space_group_name_H-M   'P 1'
#
loop_
_entity.id
_entity.type
_entity.pdbx_description
1 polymer ?
#
loop_
_entity_poly.entity_id
_entity_poly.type
_entity_poly.pdbx_seq_one_letter_code
_entity_poly.pdbx_strand_id
1 'polypeptide(L)'
;MLVECGFVRACTHDGLEFTFKPSFRRISELGDPQAIVATYAGLFGPRAELEAAFVLACLCEQEDPTPLIGWTDDLGPHAGAMPATEQILIARHLMQHGIAGKARPGKGDGKFADRFNCAEYISAARVHLGLSSADAEALSMTEFQIMFAMKFPSQGSKDRDVPSREEYDAAMKAHQERSRG
;
A
#
# COMPACT_ATOMS: atom_id res chain seq x y z
N MET A 1 2.73 -16.33 -3.03
CA MET A 1 3.07 -14.92 -2.74
C MET A 1 1.77 -14.17 -2.52
N LEU A 2 1.64 -13.44 -1.41
CA LEU A 2 0.56 -12.48 -1.23
C LEU A 2 0.87 -11.21 -2.05
N VAL A 3 0.86 -11.31 -3.39
CA VAL A 3 0.91 -10.14 -4.29
C VAL A 3 -0.19 -9.14 -3.92
N GLU A 4 -1.26 -9.67 -3.35
CA GLU A 4 -2.37 -8.93 -2.77
C GLU A 4 -2.03 -7.96 -1.63
N CYS A 5 -0.83 -8.04 -1.04
CA CYS A 5 -0.37 -7.16 0.03
C CYS A 5 0.79 -6.25 -0.42
N GLY A 6 1.04 -6.13 -1.72
CA GLY A 6 2.09 -5.27 -2.28
C GLY A 6 3.49 -5.88 -2.29
N PHE A 7 3.62 -7.17 -1.97
CA PHE A 7 4.90 -7.88 -2.02
C PHE A 7 5.37 -8.06 -3.47
N VAL A 8 6.62 -7.69 -3.76
CA VAL A 8 7.22 -7.85 -5.09
C VAL A 8 8.55 -8.59 -4.98
N ARG A 9 8.77 -9.52 -5.92
CA ARG A 9 10.08 -10.12 -6.18
C ARG A 9 10.51 -9.80 -7.59
N ALA A 10 11.78 -9.46 -7.76
CA ALA A 10 12.41 -9.20 -9.04
C ALA A 10 13.73 -9.97 -9.11
N CYS A 11 14.11 -10.41 -10.31
CA CYS A 11 15.34 -11.16 -10.53
C CYS A 11 16.16 -10.50 -11.65
N THR A 12 17.47 -10.45 -11.49
CA THR A 12 18.38 -10.06 -12.59
C THR A 12 18.56 -11.23 -13.56
N HIS A 13 19.12 -10.95 -14.74
CA HIS A 13 19.48 -11.97 -15.72
C HIS A 13 20.49 -13.00 -15.19
N ASP A 14 21.35 -12.58 -14.25
CA ASP A 14 22.32 -13.44 -13.58
C ASP A 14 21.73 -14.25 -12.40
N GLY A 15 20.42 -14.12 -12.15
CA GLY A 15 19.70 -14.88 -11.12
C GLY A 15 19.77 -14.30 -9.71
N LEU A 16 20.25 -13.05 -9.54
CA LEU A 16 20.15 -12.37 -8.26
C LEU A 16 18.69 -12.02 -7.97
N GLU A 17 18.19 -12.41 -6.80
CA GLU A 17 16.81 -12.18 -6.40
C GLU A 17 16.69 -11.05 -5.38
N PHE A 18 15.74 -10.15 -5.64
CA PHE A 18 15.42 -9.02 -4.78
C PHE A 18 13.98 -9.10 -4.33
N THR A 19 13.73 -8.70 -3.09
CA THR A 19 12.42 -8.73 -2.47
C THR A 19 12.10 -7.36 -1.89
N PHE A 20 10.93 -6.84 -2.24
CA PHE A 20 10.44 -5.55 -1.79
C PHE A 20 9.20 -5.72 -0.92
N LYS A 21 9.20 -5.08 0.25
CA LYS A 21 8.10 -5.14 1.22
C LYS A 21 7.64 -3.74 1.63
N PRO A 22 6.36 -3.40 1.45
CA PRO A 22 5.82 -2.12 1.87
C PRO A 22 5.35 -2.15 3.34
N SER A 23 6.21 -2.62 4.25
CA SER A 23 5.88 -2.70 5.68
C SER A 23 5.95 -1.32 6.35
N PHE A 24 5.23 -1.11 7.45
CA PHE A 24 5.26 0.17 8.17
C PHE A 24 6.67 0.56 8.61
N ARG A 25 7.51 -0.42 8.98
CA ARG A 25 8.93 -0.19 9.26
C ARG A 25 9.66 0.40 8.06
N ARG A 26 9.59 -0.25 6.89
CA ARG A 26 10.27 0.20 5.66
C ARG A 26 9.72 1.54 5.16
N ILE A 27 8.40 1.73 5.21
CA ILE A 27 7.77 3.00 4.84
C ILE A 27 8.27 4.15 5.74
N SER A 28 8.54 3.88 7.03
CA SER A 28 9.10 4.91 7.92
C SER A 28 10.53 5.32 7.59
N GLU A 29 11.27 4.51 6.80
CA GLU A 29 12.62 4.84 6.34
C GLU A 29 12.61 5.87 5.19
N LEU A 30 11.46 6.10 4.55
CA LEU A 30 11.31 7.12 3.51
C LEU A 30 11.37 8.56 4.04
N GLY A 31 11.14 8.77 5.34
CA GLY A 31 11.25 10.07 5.98
C GLY A 31 10.13 10.36 6.99
N ASP A 32 9.91 11.64 7.26
CA ASP A 32 8.81 12.09 8.12
C ASP A 32 7.43 11.86 7.47
N PRO A 33 6.33 11.96 8.24
CA PRO A 33 4.98 11.68 7.73
C PRO A 33 4.57 12.48 6.48
N GLN A 34 5.04 13.72 6.33
CA GLN A 34 4.76 14.55 5.16
C GLN A 34 5.63 14.14 3.98
N ALA A 35 6.91 13.84 4.22
CA ALA A 35 7.84 13.35 3.21
C ALA A 35 7.36 12.03 2.60
N ILE A 36 6.82 11.10 3.39
CA ILE A 36 6.25 9.83 2.91
C ILE A 36 5.15 10.09 1.85
N VAL A 37 4.22 11.01 2.15
CA VAL A 37 3.14 11.37 1.22
C VAL A 37 3.67 12.11 0.00
N ALA A 38 4.64 13.01 0.20
CA ALA A 38 5.27 13.76 -0.89
C ALA A 38 6.01 12.84 -1.88
N THR A 39 6.78 11.87 -1.39
CA THR A 39 7.43 10.83 -2.20
C THR A 39 6.39 10.01 -2.96
N TYR A 40 5.29 9.61 -2.32
CA TYR A 40 4.23 8.89 -3.00
C TYR A 40 3.61 9.72 -4.14
N ALA A 41 3.31 11.00 -3.89
CA ALA A 41 2.79 11.91 -4.91
C ALA A 41 3.81 12.14 -6.04
N GLY A 42 5.10 12.24 -5.69
CA GLY A 42 6.20 12.44 -6.63
C GLY A 42 6.34 11.33 -7.67
N LEU A 43 5.96 10.09 -7.33
CA LEU A 43 5.90 8.97 -8.27
C LEU A 43 4.95 9.20 -9.45
N PHE A 44 4.02 10.15 -9.37
CA PHE A 44 3.07 10.48 -10.45
C PHE A 44 3.46 11.76 -11.22
N GLY A 45 4.60 12.37 -10.89
CA GLY A 45 5.05 13.63 -11.48
C GLY A 45 6.37 13.52 -12.25
N PRO A 46 6.98 14.67 -12.58
CA PRO A 46 8.24 14.74 -13.33
C PRO A 46 9.45 14.12 -12.62
N ARG A 47 9.34 13.86 -11.31
CA ARG A 47 10.40 13.25 -10.49
C ARG A 47 10.25 11.74 -10.32
N ALA A 48 9.34 11.11 -11.06
CA ALA A 48 8.95 9.72 -10.84
C ALA A 48 10.14 8.73 -10.85
N GLU A 49 11.13 8.91 -11.73
CA GLU A 49 12.30 8.03 -11.79
C GLU A 49 13.17 8.12 -10.52
N LEU A 50 13.41 9.34 -10.04
CA LEU A 50 14.17 9.58 -8.81
C LEU A 50 13.44 9.02 -7.58
N GLU A 51 12.15 9.30 -7.46
CA GLU A 51 11.33 8.81 -6.36
C GLU A 51 11.20 7.28 -6.39
N ALA A 52 11.12 6.67 -7.58
CA ALA A 52 11.04 5.23 -7.73
C ALA A 52 12.31 4.54 -7.24
N ALA A 53 13.49 5.02 -7.66
CA ALA A 53 14.76 4.50 -7.19
C ALA A 53 14.89 4.62 -5.66
N PHE A 54 14.52 5.77 -5.10
CA PHE A 54 14.52 6.00 -3.64
C PHE A 54 13.57 5.04 -2.90
N VAL A 55 12.33 4.89 -3.38
CA VAL A 55 11.35 3.97 -2.78
C VAL A 55 11.85 2.53 -2.83
N LEU A 56 12.37 2.07 -3.96
CA LEU A 56 12.89 0.71 -4.08
C LEU A 56 14.09 0.48 -3.18
N ALA A 57 14.98 1.46 -3.05
CA ALA A 57 16.12 1.37 -2.15
C ALA A 57 15.68 1.18 -0.70
N CYS A 58 14.71 1.97 -0.21
CA CYS A 58 14.21 1.88 1.15
C CYS A 58 13.38 0.62 1.41
N LEU A 59 12.60 0.14 0.43
CA LEU A 59 11.68 -0.99 0.64
C LEU A 59 12.31 -2.36 0.30
N CYS A 60 13.57 -2.38 -0.12
CA CYS A 60 14.31 -3.61 -0.41
C CYS A 60 14.68 -4.35 0.88
N GLU A 61 14.51 -5.66 0.89
CA GLU A 61 14.93 -6.52 2.00
C GLU A 61 16.42 -6.80 1.99
N GLN A 62 17.02 -6.87 0.80
CA GLN A 62 18.45 -7.00 0.60
C GLN A 62 19.15 -5.68 0.93
N GLU A 63 20.35 -5.77 1.52
CA GLU A 63 21.15 -4.62 1.95
C GLU A 63 21.59 -3.72 0.78
N ASP A 64 21.86 -4.33 -0.38
CA ASP A 64 22.31 -3.62 -1.58
C ASP A 64 21.41 -3.93 -2.79
N PRO A 65 20.46 -3.05 -3.12
CA PRO A 65 19.63 -3.16 -4.32
C PRO A 65 20.28 -2.59 -5.58
N THR A 66 21.46 -1.98 -5.50
CA THR A 66 22.09 -1.23 -6.61
C THR A 66 22.28 -2.04 -7.89
N PRO A 67 22.58 -3.35 -7.88
CA PRO A 67 22.66 -4.13 -9.12
C PRO A 67 21.33 -4.18 -9.89
N LEU A 68 20.21 -4.06 -9.18
CA LEU A 68 18.88 -4.09 -9.77
C LEU A 68 18.41 -2.69 -10.16
N ILE A 69 18.51 -1.72 -9.26
CA ILE A 69 17.87 -0.40 -9.43
C ILE A 69 18.81 0.68 -9.96
N GLY A 70 20.12 0.45 -9.91
CA GLY A 70 21.16 1.42 -10.27
C GLY A 70 21.60 2.30 -9.09
N TRP A 71 22.52 3.21 -9.36
CA TRP A 71 23.03 4.18 -8.39
C TRP A 71 23.42 5.50 -9.07
N THR A 72 23.82 6.50 -8.30
CA THR A 72 24.30 7.78 -8.83
C THR A 72 25.53 8.22 -8.04
N ASP A 73 26.56 8.69 -8.74
CA ASP A 73 27.78 9.25 -8.16
C ASP A 73 28.24 10.50 -8.94
N ASP A 74 29.47 10.96 -8.68
CA ASP A 74 30.05 12.16 -9.31
C ASP A 74 30.22 12.02 -10.84
N LEU A 75 30.20 10.81 -11.38
CA LEU A 75 30.27 10.54 -12.83
C LEU A 75 28.89 10.48 -13.48
N GLY A 76 27.82 10.53 -12.69
CA GLY A 76 26.43 10.53 -13.13
C GLY A 76 25.66 9.26 -12.75
N PRO A 77 24.51 9.01 -13.40
CA PRO A 77 23.69 7.84 -13.11
C PRO A 77 24.27 6.57 -13.73
N HIS A 78 24.28 5.49 -12.96
CA HIS A 78 24.66 4.14 -13.38
C HIS A 78 23.40 3.28 -13.39
N ALA A 79 23.04 2.76 -14.57
CA ALA A 79 21.83 1.96 -14.73
C ALA A 79 21.96 0.59 -14.06
N GLY A 80 20.92 0.19 -13.31
CA GLY A 80 20.75 -1.18 -12.85
C GLY A 80 20.11 -2.08 -13.90
N ALA A 81 19.92 -3.35 -13.56
CA ALA A 81 19.28 -4.32 -14.45
C ALA A 81 17.79 -4.06 -14.73
N MET A 82 17.08 -3.34 -13.84
CA MET A 82 15.66 -3.01 -13.97
C MET A 82 15.44 -1.67 -14.68
N PRO A 83 14.68 -1.63 -15.80
CA PRO A 83 14.35 -0.37 -16.48
C PRO A 83 13.59 0.62 -15.59
N ALA A 84 13.85 1.92 -15.76
CA ALA A 84 13.22 2.98 -14.94
C ALA A 84 11.67 2.93 -14.96
N THR A 85 11.06 2.62 -16.10
CA THR A 85 9.59 2.45 -16.20
C THR A 85 9.08 1.33 -15.30
N GLU A 86 9.80 0.20 -15.22
CA GLU A 86 9.45 -0.91 -14.34
C GLU A 86 9.62 -0.53 -12.88
N GLN A 87 10.72 0.17 -12.55
CA GLN A 87 10.93 0.70 -11.21
C GLN A 87 9.76 1.58 -10.74
N ILE A 88 9.29 2.49 -11.61
CA ILE A 88 8.14 3.36 -11.31
C ILE A 88 6.87 2.55 -11.04
N LEU A 89 6.58 1.52 -11.85
CA LEU A 89 5.38 0.70 -11.68
C LEU A 89 5.43 -0.07 -10.35
N ILE A 90 6.57 -0.66 -10.02
CA ILE A 90 6.77 -1.41 -8.77
C ILE A 90 6.69 -0.47 -7.57
N ALA A 91 7.37 0.68 -7.61
CA ALA A 91 7.32 1.67 -6.54
C ALA A 91 5.90 2.16 -6.27
N ARG A 92 5.12 2.47 -7.32
CA ARG A 92 3.70 2.85 -7.16
C ARG A 92 2.86 1.74 -6.54
N HIS A 93 3.09 0.49 -6.96
CA HIS A 93 2.40 -0.67 -6.40
C HIS A 93 2.72 -0.86 -4.90
N LEU A 94 4.00 -0.81 -4.54
CA LEU A 94 4.47 -0.89 -3.15
C LEU A 94 3.83 0.22 -2.29
N MET A 95 3.91 1.47 -2.74
CA MET A 95 3.39 2.61 -1.99
C MET A 95 1.86 2.60 -1.87
N GLN A 96 1.15 2.17 -2.91
CA GLN A 96 -0.30 1.93 -2.83
C GLN A 96 -0.61 0.97 -1.68
N HIS A 97 0.09 -0.15 -1.58
CA HIS A 97 -0.19 -1.16 -0.55
C HIS A 97 0.34 -0.80 0.85
N GLY A 98 1.41 -0.01 0.93
CA GLY A 98 2.04 0.43 2.18
C GLY A 98 1.37 1.63 2.85
N ILE A 99 0.72 2.51 2.06
CA ILE A 99 0.14 3.77 2.55
C ILE A 99 -1.38 3.80 2.41
N ALA A 100 -1.90 3.52 1.20
CA ALA A 100 -3.33 3.67 0.92
C ALA A 100 -4.13 2.39 1.20
N GLY A 101 -3.51 1.24 0.98
CA GLY A 101 -4.14 -0.07 1.02
C GLY A 101 -5.05 -0.33 -0.20
N LYS A 102 -5.97 -1.29 -0.05
CA LYS A 102 -6.95 -1.65 -1.10
C LYS A 102 -8.32 -1.00 -0.92
N ALA A 103 -8.54 -0.29 0.20
CA ALA A 103 -9.82 0.34 0.48
C ALA A 103 -10.17 1.38 -0.61
N ARG A 104 -11.39 1.27 -1.16
CA ARG A 104 -11.88 2.22 -2.17
C ARG A 104 -12.10 3.60 -1.55
N PRO A 105 -11.90 4.70 -2.30
CA PRO A 105 -12.26 6.04 -1.84
C PRO A 105 -13.72 6.06 -1.36
N GLY A 106 -13.95 6.47 -0.12
CA GLY A 106 -15.30 6.68 0.38
C GLY A 106 -15.97 7.91 -0.25
N LYS A 107 -17.23 8.17 0.11
CA LYS A 107 -17.93 9.44 -0.17
C LYS A 107 -17.39 10.60 0.70
N GLY A 108 -16.07 10.76 0.75
CA GLY A 108 -15.41 11.91 1.38
C GLY A 108 -15.41 13.10 0.43
N ASP A 109 -15.08 14.28 0.96
CA ASP A 109 -14.89 15.53 0.23
C ASP A 109 -13.66 15.56 -0.70
N GLY A 110 -13.05 14.39 -0.97
CA GLY A 110 -11.94 14.22 -1.91
C GLY A 110 -10.61 14.81 -1.44
N LYS A 111 -10.50 15.21 -0.16
CA LYS A 111 -9.25 15.74 0.38
C LYS A 111 -8.23 14.61 0.55
N PHE A 112 -7.08 14.79 -0.09
CA PHE A 112 -5.92 13.94 0.15
C PHE A 112 -5.40 14.14 1.57
N ALA A 113 -4.96 13.05 2.21
CA ALA A 113 -4.20 13.15 3.45
C ALA A 113 -2.86 13.82 3.15
N ASP A 114 -2.47 14.79 3.98
CA ASP A 114 -1.20 15.54 3.83
C ASP A 114 -0.02 14.86 4.56
N ARG A 115 -0.30 13.83 5.35
CA ARG A 115 0.70 13.09 6.13
C ARG A 115 0.32 11.63 6.35
N PHE A 116 1.32 10.78 6.55
CA PHE A 116 1.14 9.35 6.88
C PHE A 116 2.03 8.94 8.05
N ASN A 117 1.45 8.59 9.20
CA ASN A 117 2.20 8.28 10.40
C ASN A 117 2.22 6.77 10.70
N CYS A 118 3.31 6.07 10.34
CA CYS A 118 3.49 4.64 10.59
C CYS A 118 3.28 4.26 12.07
N ALA A 119 3.72 5.11 13.01
CA ALA A 119 3.65 4.81 14.43
C ALA A 119 2.21 4.71 14.96
N GLU A 120 1.27 5.43 14.33
CA GLU A 120 -0.16 5.33 14.66
C GLU A 120 -0.71 3.96 14.28
N TYR A 121 -0.37 3.45 13.10
CA TYR A 121 -0.81 2.13 12.63
C TYR A 121 -0.13 0.99 13.37
N ILE A 122 1.16 1.10 13.67
CA ILE A 122 1.89 0.12 14.49
C ILE A 122 1.25 0.05 15.88
N SER A 123 1.00 1.20 16.52
CA SER A 123 0.32 1.28 17.82
C SER A 123 -1.09 0.68 17.76
N ALA A 124 -1.87 1.00 16.73
CA ALA A 124 -3.20 0.46 16.53
C ALA A 124 -3.18 -1.07 16.34
N ALA A 125 -2.21 -1.61 15.59
CA ALA A 125 -2.05 -3.04 15.39
C ALA A 125 -1.71 -3.76 16.70
N ARG A 126 -0.82 -3.17 17.52
CA ARG A 126 -0.47 -3.73 18.83
C ARG A 126 -1.67 -3.72 19.79
N VAL A 127 -2.35 -2.58 19.92
CA VAL A 127 -3.47 -2.40 20.86
C VAL A 127 -4.70 -3.19 20.41
N HIS A 128 -5.09 -3.05 19.16
CA HIS A 128 -6.34 -3.61 18.68
C HIS A 128 -6.20 -5.00 18.11
N LEU A 129 -5.09 -5.39 17.48
CA LEU A 129 -4.92 -6.74 16.93
C LEU A 129 -4.15 -7.67 17.89
N GLY A 130 -3.49 -7.12 18.92
CA GLY A 130 -2.73 -7.90 19.89
C GLY A 130 -1.38 -8.40 19.35
N LEU A 131 -0.86 -7.75 18.31
CA LEU A 131 0.41 -8.11 17.67
C LEU A 131 1.62 -7.66 18.50
N SER A 132 2.73 -8.39 18.36
CA SER A 132 4.02 -7.95 18.88
C SER A 132 4.50 -6.69 18.14
N SER A 133 5.48 -5.97 18.69
CA SER A 133 6.06 -4.82 17.98
C SER A 133 6.64 -5.22 16.62
N ALA A 134 7.35 -6.36 16.56
CA ALA A 134 7.96 -6.86 15.32
C ALA A 134 6.90 -7.22 14.27
N ASP A 135 5.82 -7.90 14.67
CA ASP A 135 4.75 -8.27 13.74
C ASP A 135 3.98 -7.04 13.27
N ALA A 136 3.72 -6.08 14.17
CA ALA A 136 3.04 -4.83 13.83
C ALA A 136 3.86 -3.97 12.86
N GLU A 137 5.18 -3.87 13.06
CA GLU A 137 6.12 -3.19 12.16
C GLU A 137 6.20 -3.84 10.77
N ALA A 138 5.98 -5.16 10.70
CA ALA A 138 6.07 -5.94 9.46
C ALA A 138 4.82 -5.85 8.57
N LEU A 139 3.70 -5.31 9.07
CA LEU A 139 2.47 -5.16 8.30
C LEU A 139 2.59 -4.07 7.24
N SER A 140 1.97 -4.30 6.09
CA SER A 140 1.55 -3.25 5.16
C SER A 140 0.20 -2.65 5.56
N MET A 141 -0.16 -1.50 4.99
CA MET A 141 -1.51 -0.92 5.16
C MET A 141 -2.60 -1.89 4.72
N THR A 142 -2.37 -2.63 3.63
CA THR A 142 -3.36 -3.57 3.12
C THR A 142 -3.62 -4.70 4.11
N GLU A 143 -2.57 -5.29 4.70
CA GLU A 143 -2.70 -6.33 5.71
C GLU A 143 -3.38 -5.80 6.97
N PHE A 144 -2.98 -4.60 7.42
CA PHE A 144 -3.61 -3.93 8.54
C PHE A 144 -5.12 -3.76 8.32
N GLN A 145 -5.54 -3.22 7.16
CA GLN A 145 -6.95 -3.03 6.81
C GLN A 145 -7.73 -4.36 6.81
N ILE A 146 -7.16 -5.41 6.23
CA ILE A 146 -7.78 -6.75 6.18
C ILE A 146 -7.98 -7.30 7.60
N MET A 147 -6.92 -7.33 8.41
CA MET A 147 -6.98 -7.84 9.78
C MET A 147 -7.93 -7.02 10.65
N PHE A 148 -7.92 -5.70 10.49
CA PHE A 148 -8.79 -4.80 11.22
C PHE A 148 -10.27 -5.01 10.85
N ALA A 149 -10.58 -5.16 9.57
CA ALA A 149 -11.94 -5.46 9.10
C ALA A 149 -12.43 -6.83 9.59
N MET A 150 -11.56 -7.84 9.65
CA MET A 150 -11.89 -9.15 10.20
C MET A 150 -12.19 -9.09 11.71
N LYS A 151 -11.43 -8.29 12.48
CA LYS A 151 -11.63 -8.14 13.92
C LYS A 151 -12.85 -7.28 14.26
N PHE A 152 -13.12 -6.26 13.46
CA PHE A 152 -14.22 -5.32 13.64
C PHE A 152 -15.15 -5.29 12.43
N PRO A 153 -15.88 -6.40 12.14
CA PRO A 153 -16.67 -6.53 10.92
C PRO A 153 -17.80 -5.49 10.83
N SER A 154 -18.35 -5.01 11.95
CA SER A 154 -19.37 -3.94 11.94
C SER A 154 -18.83 -2.56 11.59
N GLN A 155 -17.53 -2.31 11.73
CA GLN A 155 -16.86 -1.08 11.29
C GLN A 155 -16.17 -1.24 9.93
N GLY A 156 -15.86 -2.48 9.53
CA GLY A 156 -15.25 -2.83 8.24
C GLY A 156 -16.23 -3.22 7.13
N SER A 157 -17.46 -3.66 7.42
CA SER A 157 -18.42 -4.07 6.40
C SER A 157 -19.18 -2.88 5.83
N LYS A 158 -18.54 -2.11 4.95
CA LYS A 158 -19.28 -1.32 3.94
C LYS A 158 -19.44 -2.08 2.62
N ASP A 159 -18.68 -3.14 2.42
CA ASP A 159 -18.93 -4.14 1.38
C ASP A 159 -19.80 -5.26 1.98
N ARG A 160 -21.09 -5.00 2.13
CA ARG A 160 -22.07 -6.09 2.12
C ARG A 160 -22.47 -6.31 0.66
N ASP A 161 -21.98 -7.39 0.06
CA ASP A 161 -22.52 -7.92 -1.21
C ASP A 161 -23.92 -8.54 -1.05
N VAL A 162 -24.47 -8.48 0.17
CA VAL A 162 -25.79 -8.99 0.54
C VAL A 162 -26.61 -7.83 1.10
N PRO A 163 -27.75 -7.46 0.47
CA PRO A 163 -28.64 -6.42 0.98
C PRO A 163 -28.99 -6.67 2.45
N SER A 164 -29.01 -5.60 3.25
CA SER A 164 -29.54 -5.67 4.61
C SER A 164 -31.00 -6.14 4.59
N ARG A 165 -31.50 -6.67 5.71
CA ARG A 165 -32.88 -7.14 5.83
C ARG A 165 -33.89 -6.04 5.47
N GLU A 166 -33.61 -4.80 5.86
CA GLU A 166 -34.44 -3.64 5.57
C GLU A 166 -34.43 -3.28 4.07
N GLU A 167 -33.27 -3.37 3.41
CA GLU A 167 -33.15 -3.15 1.96
C GLU A 167 -33.82 -4.28 1.16
N TYR A 168 -33.76 -5.51 1.64
CA TYR A 168 -34.49 -6.66 1.06
C TYR A 168 -36.01 -6.47 1.19
N ASP A 169 -36.49 -6.12 2.38
CA ASP A 169 -37.91 -5.90 2.64
C ASP A 169 -38.46 -4.72 1.80
N ALA A 170 -37.68 -3.64 1.67
CA ALA A 170 -38.02 -2.50 0.82
C ALA A 170 -38.07 -2.86 -0.68
N ALA A 171 -37.09 -3.65 -1.16
CA ALA A 171 -37.08 -4.12 -2.55
C ALA A 171 -38.26 -5.04 -2.86
N MET A 172 -38.61 -5.93 -1.93
CA MET A 172 -39.78 -6.82 -2.07
C MET A 172 -41.09 -6.04 -2.09
N LYS A 173 -41.22 -5.01 -1.26
CA LYS A 173 -42.40 -4.14 -1.26
C LYS A 173 -42.54 -3.36 -2.56
N ALA A 174 -41.46 -2.77 -3.06
CA ALA A 174 -41.44 -2.04 -4.33
C ALA A 174 -41.77 -2.96 -5.53
N HIS A 175 -41.31 -4.21 -5.52
CA HIS A 175 -41.67 -5.20 -6.52
C HIS A 175 -43.16 -5.58 -6.47
N GLN A 176 -43.70 -5.77 -5.27
CA GLN A 176 -45.13 -6.06 -5.08
C GLN A 176 -46.02 -4.91 -5.56
N GLU A 177 -45.63 -3.66 -5.30
CA GLU A 177 -46.35 -2.46 -5.75
C GLU A 177 -46.32 -2.32 -7.28
N ARG A 178 -45.19 -2.62 -7.93
CA ARG A 178 -45.09 -2.64 -9.40
C ARG A 178 -45.87 -3.76 -10.07
N SER A 179 -46.09 -4.88 -9.38
CA SER A 179 -46.88 -6.01 -9.90
C SER A 179 -48.39 -5.83 -9.76
N ARG A 180 -48.84 -4.75 -9.10
CA ARG A 180 -50.25 -4.46 -8.78
C ARG A 180 -50.83 -3.25 -9.52
N GLY A 181 -50.04 -2.56 -10.35
CA GLY A 181 -50.50 -1.53 -11.29
C GLY A 181 -50.38 -2.01 -12.72
#